data_AF-A0A4Y1ZCE4-F1
#
_entry.id   AF-A0A4Y1ZCE4-F1
#
_cell.length_a   1.000
_cell.length_b   1.000
_cell.length_c   1.000
_cell.angle_alpha   90.00
_cell.angle_beta   90.00
_cell.angle_gamma   90.00
#
_symmetry.space_group_name_H-M   'P 1'
#
loop_
_entity.id
_entity.type
_entity.pdbx_description
1 polymer ?
#
loop_
_entity_poly.entity_id
_entity_poly.type
_entity_poly.pdbx_seq_one_letter_code
_entity_poly.pdbx_strand_id
1 'polypeptide(L)'
;MYSNQMYPIPYNWRASGDAGRAEFSPYPQNPAWQMPVYYPDPAYAQGPVYEPAFRPAVMNRNDYGPAPIAFNIEEVTKRNNAYRRALWTGSHLQLTLMSIPVGGDIGLEAHPHLDQFIRIEEGQGLVMMGDRQDQLTFQRPVSDDFAFIIPAGKWHNLINTGNRPIKLYSIYAPPQHPHGTVHETKADAMAAEH
;
A
#
# COMPACT_ATOMS: atom_id res chain seq x y z
N MET A 1 -3.61 -26.53 15.97
CA MET A 1 -2.30 -26.79 15.34
C MET A 1 -2.26 -25.98 14.05
N TYR A 2 -1.57 -24.83 14.05
CA TYR A 2 -1.51 -23.95 12.88
C TYR A 2 -0.32 -24.36 12.01
N SER A 3 -0.59 -24.70 10.75
CA SER A 3 0.44 -24.98 9.75
C SER A 3 1.07 -23.68 9.27
N ASN A 4 2.36 -23.49 9.53
CA ASN A 4 3.16 -22.44 8.91
C ASN A 4 3.43 -22.82 7.44
N GLN A 5 2.56 -22.39 6.53
CA GLN A 5 2.91 -22.29 5.12
C GLN A 5 3.51 -20.89 4.88
N MET A 6 4.84 -20.84 4.71
CA MET A 6 5.51 -19.66 4.17
C MET A 6 5.04 -19.46 2.72
N TYR A 7 4.39 -18.34 2.45
CA TYR A 7 4.07 -17.91 1.10
C TYR A 7 5.33 -17.34 0.42
N PRO A 8 5.53 -17.59 -0.89
CA PRO A 8 6.69 -17.08 -1.62
C PRO A 8 6.63 -15.55 -1.70
N ILE A 9 7.74 -14.91 -1.32
CA ILE A 9 7.98 -13.47 -1.47
C ILE A 9 8.22 -13.18 -2.96
N PRO A 10 7.41 -12.36 -3.64
CA PRO A 10 7.79 -11.85 -4.94
C PRO A 10 8.73 -10.65 -4.72
N TYR A 11 9.85 -10.67 -5.42
CA TYR A 11 10.97 -9.71 -5.46
C TYR A 11 12.21 -10.10 -4.63
N ASN A 12 13.26 -10.41 -5.39
CA ASN A 12 14.63 -10.61 -4.93
C ASN A 12 15.14 -9.34 -4.25
N TRP A 13 15.32 -9.40 -2.93
CA TRP A 13 16.07 -8.42 -2.16
C TRP A 13 17.55 -8.46 -2.57
N ARG A 14 17.99 -7.47 -3.36
CA ARG A 14 19.40 -7.08 -3.44
C ARG A 14 19.49 -5.62 -3.02
N ALA A 15 19.91 -5.41 -1.77
CA ALA A 15 20.36 -4.10 -1.33
C ALA A 15 21.63 -3.74 -2.12
N SER A 16 21.49 -2.85 -3.11
CA SER A 16 22.63 -2.20 -3.74
C SER A 16 22.78 -0.80 -3.14
N GLY A 17 23.71 -0.71 -2.19
CA GLY A 17 24.64 0.41 -2.00
C GLY A 17 24.05 1.78 -1.67
N ASP A 18 24.14 2.16 -0.39
CA ASP A 18 24.65 3.48 -0.08
C ASP A 18 25.58 3.43 1.15
N ALA A 19 26.70 4.14 1.04
CA ALA A 19 27.84 4.01 1.92
C ALA A 19 27.74 4.91 3.15
N GLY A 20 28.00 4.32 4.31
CA GLY A 20 28.62 5.01 5.45
C GLY A 20 27.67 5.76 6.38
N ARG A 21 27.12 5.05 7.36
CA ARG A 21 26.96 5.52 8.74
C ARG A 21 26.94 4.29 9.65
N ALA A 22 27.80 4.30 10.66
CA ALA A 22 27.87 3.23 11.66
C ALA A 22 26.61 3.30 12.54
N GLU A 23 25.71 2.33 12.40
CA GLU A 23 24.56 2.18 13.29
C GLU A 23 24.84 1.13 14.35
N PHE A 24 24.95 1.62 15.58
CA PHE A 24 24.81 0.85 16.80
C PHE A 24 23.41 0.21 16.80
N SER A 25 23.32 -1.10 16.58
CA SER A 25 22.06 -1.85 16.72
C SER A 25 21.73 -2.03 18.21
N PRO A 26 20.60 -1.52 18.73
CA PRO A 26 20.30 -1.57 20.16
C PRO A 26 19.59 -2.86 20.61
N TYR A 27 19.60 -3.93 19.81
CA TYR A 27 18.97 -5.20 20.20
C TYR A 27 20.01 -6.21 20.71
N PRO A 28 19.79 -6.81 21.91
CA PRO A 28 20.71 -7.80 22.45
C PRO A 28 20.78 -9.06 21.58
N GLN A 29 21.99 -9.48 21.26
CA GLN A 29 22.32 -10.73 20.57
C GLN A 29 21.80 -11.92 21.38
N ASN A 30 20.68 -12.51 20.96
CA ASN A 30 20.17 -13.76 21.52
C ASN A 30 20.77 -14.94 20.75
N PRO A 31 21.54 -15.86 21.36
CA PRO A 31 22.29 -16.89 20.65
C PRO A 31 21.46 -18.08 20.14
N ALA A 32 20.12 -17.96 20.07
CA ALA A 32 19.22 -19.08 19.77
C ALA A 32 18.87 -19.30 18.28
N TRP A 33 19.48 -18.60 17.32
CA TRP A 33 19.18 -18.77 15.89
C TRP A 33 20.43 -18.99 15.03
N GLN A 34 21.27 -19.96 15.39
CA GLN A 34 22.18 -20.56 14.42
C GLN A 34 21.44 -21.64 13.65
N MET A 35 21.03 -21.33 12.42
CA MET A 35 20.43 -22.32 11.51
C MET A 35 21.57 -23.18 10.93
N PRO A 36 21.45 -24.53 10.92
CA PRO A 36 22.46 -25.37 10.28
C PRO A 36 22.38 -25.23 8.76
N VAL A 37 23.52 -25.07 8.11
CA VAL A 37 23.65 -25.10 6.65
C VAL A 37 23.39 -26.52 6.17
N TYR A 38 22.22 -26.78 5.59
CA TYR A 38 21.90 -28.07 4.98
C TYR A 38 22.29 -28.06 3.50
N TYR A 39 23.26 -28.89 3.13
CA TYR A 39 23.55 -29.23 1.73
C TYR A 39 22.68 -30.43 1.34
N PRO A 40 21.84 -30.35 0.28
CA PRO A 40 21.08 -31.51 -0.16
C PRO A 40 21.96 -32.47 -0.98
N ASP A 41 21.88 -33.75 -0.62
CA ASP A 41 22.41 -34.93 -1.33
C ASP A 41 21.60 -35.18 -2.63
N PRO A 42 22.22 -35.35 -3.81
CA PRO A 42 21.52 -35.31 -5.10
C PRO A 42 20.89 -36.64 -5.56
N ALA A 43 20.37 -37.47 -4.65
CA ALA A 43 19.98 -38.84 -4.99
C ALA A 43 18.51 -39.22 -4.72
N TYR A 44 17.53 -38.32 -4.87
CA TYR A 44 16.10 -38.71 -4.91
C TYR A 44 15.27 -37.79 -5.83
N ALA A 45 15.59 -37.81 -7.13
CA ALA A 45 14.64 -37.39 -8.15
C ALA A 45 13.68 -38.55 -8.47
N GLN A 46 12.42 -38.23 -8.79
CA GLN A 46 11.29 -39.10 -9.14
C GLN A 46 10.29 -39.44 -8.00
N GLY A 47 9.36 -38.51 -7.76
CA GLY A 47 8.08 -38.71 -7.07
C GLY A 47 6.91 -38.16 -7.92
N PRO A 48 5.66 -38.62 -7.73
CA PRO A 48 4.60 -38.49 -8.73
C PRO A 48 4.15 -37.04 -8.93
N VAL A 49 3.83 -36.71 -10.17
CA VAL A 49 3.29 -35.40 -10.58
C VAL A 49 1.90 -35.26 -9.96
N TYR A 50 1.81 -34.50 -8.88
CA TYR A 50 0.53 -34.04 -8.33
C TYR A 50 0.04 -32.90 -9.22
N GLU A 51 -0.91 -33.16 -10.13
CA GLU A 51 -1.70 -32.09 -10.73
C GLU A 51 -2.78 -31.65 -9.73
N PRO A 52 -2.84 -30.37 -9.33
CA PRO A 52 -4.05 -29.83 -8.77
C PRO A 52 -4.94 -29.35 -9.91
N ALA A 53 -6.01 -30.11 -10.16
CA ALA A 53 -7.18 -29.63 -10.87
C ALA A 53 -7.85 -28.51 -10.05
N PHE A 54 -7.46 -27.26 -10.30
CA PHE A 54 -8.26 -26.08 -10.02
C PHE A 54 -7.84 -24.97 -11.00
N ARG A 55 -8.67 -24.73 -12.03
CA ARG A 55 -8.63 -23.47 -12.77
C ARG A 55 -9.81 -22.62 -12.34
N PRO A 56 -9.60 -21.53 -11.59
CA PRO A 56 -10.51 -20.41 -11.61
C PRO A 56 -9.87 -19.23 -12.35
N ALA A 57 -10.68 -18.66 -13.24
CA ALA A 57 -10.64 -17.33 -13.86
C ALA A 57 -9.36 -16.49 -13.74
N VAL A 58 -8.95 -15.91 -14.87
CA VAL A 58 -8.02 -14.78 -14.97
C VAL A 58 -8.36 -13.71 -13.91
N MET A 59 -7.67 -13.72 -12.76
CA MET A 59 -7.73 -12.64 -11.78
C MET A 59 -6.76 -11.54 -12.22
N ASN A 60 -7.34 -10.39 -12.52
CA ASN A 60 -6.65 -9.18 -13.00
C ASN A 60 -5.66 -8.67 -11.94
N ARG A 61 -4.49 -8.19 -12.40
CA ARG A 61 -3.26 -8.06 -11.61
C ARG A 61 -3.16 -6.71 -10.86
N ASN A 62 -2.99 -6.60 -9.55
CA ASN A 62 -2.93 -7.56 -8.45
C ASN A 62 -3.39 -6.81 -7.18
N ASP A 63 -4.66 -6.95 -6.82
CA ASP A 63 -5.10 -6.73 -5.43
C ASP A 63 -4.89 -8.06 -4.70
N TYR A 64 -3.97 -8.07 -3.74
CA TYR A 64 -3.50 -9.28 -3.07
C TYR A 64 -4.38 -9.67 -1.86
N GLY A 65 -5.40 -8.89 -1.52
CA GLY A 65 -6.27 -9.20 -0.39
C GLY A 65 -7.16 -10.42 -0.66
N PRO A 66 -7.57 -11.18 0.37
CA PRO A 66 -7.19 -11.05 1.78
C PRO A 66 -5.94 -11.88 2.15
N ALA A 67 -5.04 -12.20 1.20
CA ALA A 67 -3.91 -13.09 1.46
C ALA A 67 -2.84 -12.43 2.37
N PRO A 68 -2.12 -13.21 3.20
CA PRO A 68 -0.94 -12.71 3.92
C PRO A 68 0.16 -12.30 2.93
N ILE A 69 0.66 -11.06 3.04
CA ILE A 69 1.74 -10.54 2.20
C ILE A 69 2.71 -9.65 3.00
N ALA A 70 3.95 -9.57 2.54
CA ALA A 70 4.95 -8.60 2.97
C ALA A 70 5.65 -8.04 1.73
N PHE A 71 5.88 -6.73 1.68
CA PHE A 71 6.42 -6.04 0.50
C PHE A 71 6.98 -4.68 0.90
N ASN A 72 7.81 -4.09 0.03
CA ASN A 72 8.33 -2.73 0.21
C ASN A 72 7.26 -1.71 -0.22
N ILE A 73 6.57 -1.09 0.76
CA ILE A 73 5.49 -0.13 0.49
C ILE A 73 5.99 1.15 -0.21
N GLU A 74 7.18 1.64 0.13
CA GLU A 74 7.78 2.82 -0.48
C GLU A 74 7.96 2.59 -1.99
N GLU A 75 8.58 1.46 -2.35
CA GLU A 75 8.89 1.10 -3.73
C GLU A 75 7.63 0.95 -4.59
N VAL A 76 6.61 0.25 -4.10
CA VAL A 76 5.36 0.06 -4.86
C VAL A 76 4.56 1.36 -4.96
N THR A 77 4.59 2.21 -3.93
CA THR A 77 3.91 3.50 -3.92
C THR A 77 4.54 4.46 -4.93
N LYS A 78 5.87 4.60 -4.91
CA LYS A 78 6.59 5.49 -5.84
C LYS A 78 6.46 5.06 -7.30
N ARG A 79 6.37 3.75 -7.57
CA ARG A 79 6.18 3.20 -8.92
C ARG A 79 4.76 3.31 -9.46
N ASN A 80 3.77 3.45 -8.60
CA ASN A 80 2.38 3.57 -9.05
C ASN A 80 2.17 4.89 -9.82
N ASN A 81 1.59 4.79 -11.01
CA ASN A 81 1.21 5.96 -11.81
C ASN A 81 -0.31 6.12 -11.96
N ALA A 82 -1.09 5.11 -11.57
CA ALA A 82 -2.55 5.21 -11.57
C ALA A 82 -3.00 6.23 -10.51
N TYR A 83 -4.05 6.97 -10.81
CA TYR A 83 -4.68 7.86 -9.85
C TYR A 83 -5.10 7.10 -8.57
N ARG A 84 -5.68 5.91 -8.71
CA ARG A 84 -6.01 5.00 -7.61
C ARG A 84 -5.81 3.55 -8.02
N ARG A 85 -5.16 2.74 -7.18
CA ARG A 85 -4.99 1.30 -7.38
C ARG A 85 -5.12 0.57 -6.05
N ALA A 86 -6.12 -0.31 -5.92
CA ALA A 86 -6.21 -1.23 -4.81
C ALA A 86 -5.02 -2.20 -4.85
N LEU A 87 -4.26 -2.24 -3.76
CA LEU A 87 -3.13 -3.16 -3.60
C LEU A 87 -3.51 -4.34 -2.71
N TRP A 88 -4.35 -4.11 -1.69
CA TRP A 88 -4.81 -5.16 -0.79
C TRP A 88 -6.18 -4.81 -0.21
N THR A 89 -7.19 -5.66 -0.43
CA THR A 89 -8.54 -5.51 0.13
C THR A 89 -8.92 -6.71 0.98
N GLY A 90 -9.07 -6.50 2.28
CA GLY A 90 -9.57 -7.50 3.23
C GLY A 90 -10.97 -7.18 3.73
N SER A 91 -11.41 -7.85 4.79
CA SER A 91 -12.73 -7.62 5.38
C SER A 91 -12.80 -6.39 6.32
N HIS A 92 -11.65 -5.88 6.78
CA HIS A 92 -11.59 -4.84 7.81
C HIS A 92 -10.78 -3.61 7.39
N LEU A 93 -9.93 -3.73 6.38
CA LEU A 93 -9.19 -2.61 5.82
C LEU A 93 -8.91 -2.82 4.35
N GLN A 94 -8.66 -1.72 3.66
CA GLN A 94 -8.21 -1.68 2.28
C GLN A 94 -7.02 -0.75 2.13
N LEU A 95 -5.99 -1.20 1.44
CA LEU A 95 -4.80 -0.44 1.08
C LEU A 95 -4.83 -0.10 -0.41
N THR A 96 -4.76 1.19 -0.74
CA THR A 96 -4.67 1.69 -2.11
C THR A 96 -3.43 2.53 -2.31
N LEU A 97 -2.87 2.51 -3.52
CA LEU A 97 -1.82 3.41 -3.98
C LEU A 97 -2.45 4.53 -4.82
N MET A 98 -1.90 5.75 -4.74
CA MET A 98 -2.36 6.88 -5.54
C MET A 98 -1.18 7.69 -6.07
N SER A 99 -1.39 8.29 -7.25
CA SER A 99 -0.47 9.23 -7.87
C SER A 99 -1.25 10.49 -8.26
N ILE A 100 -1.09 11.56 -7.49
CA ILE A 100 -1.82 12.82 -7.72
C ILE A 100 -0.97 13.73 -8.61
N PRO A 101 -1.42 14.09 -9.83
CA PRO A 101 -0.64 14.91 -10.75
C PRO A 101 -0.41 16.32 -10.20
N VAL A 102 0.57 17.03 -10.76
CA VAL A 102 0.87 18.42 -10.41
C VAL A 102 -0.37 19.31 -10.61
N GLY A 103 -0.71 20.10 -9.60
CA GLY A 103 -1.91 20.94 -9.58
C GLY A 103 -3.23 20.17 -9.46
N GLY A 104 -3.18 18.83 -9.42
CA GLY A 104 -4.33 17.98 -9.15
C GLY A 104 -4.59 17.83 -7.66
N ASP A 105 -5.71 17.20 -7.34
CA ASP A 105 -6.14 16.91 -5.98
C ASP A 105 -6.85 15.55 -5.93
N ILE A 106 -7.07 15.04 -4.72
CA ILE A 106 -7.92 13.87 -4.53
C ILE A 106 -9.37 14.24 -4.93
N GLY A 107 -9.84 15.38 -4.45
CA GLY A 107 -11.24 15.78 -4.55
C GLY A 107 -11.85 15.87 -3.16
N LEU A 108 -12.82 16.76 -3.02
CA LEU A 108 -13.48 16.98 -1.73
C LEU A 108 -14.47 15.86 -1.47
N GLU A 109 -14.18 15.04 -0.47
CA GLU A 109 -14.98 13.87 -0.09
C GLU A 109 -15.18 13.78 1.43
N ALA A 110 -16.09 12.91 1.86
CA ALA A 110 -16.32 12.58 3.26
C ALA A 110 -16.85 11.16 3.36
N HIS A 111 -16.33 10.37 4.31
CA HIS A 111 -16.79 9.01 4.54
C HIS A 111 -17.38 8.90 5.96
N PRO A 112 -18.70 8.76 6.12
CA PRO A 112 -19.35 8.77 7.44
C PRO A 112 -19.13 7.50 8.28
N HIS A 113 -18.56 6.45 7.68
CA HIS A 113 -18.56 5.10 8.28
C HIS A 113 -17.18 4.44 8.35
N LEU A 114 -16.12 5.16 7.99
CA LEU A 114 -14.75 4.65 8.05
C LEU A 114 -13.79 5.76 8.41
N ASP A 115 -12.70 5.37 9.07
CA ASP A 115 -11.51 6.20 9.20
C ASP A 115 -10.58 5.92 8.03
N GLN A 116 -9.77 6.92 7.69
CA GLN A 116 -8.77 6.80 6.63
C GLN A 116 -7.41 7.31 7.13
N PHE A 117 -6.36 6.55 6.82
CA PHE A 117 -4.98 6.92 7.02
C PHE A 117 -4.33 7.16 5.66
N ILE A 118 -3.53 8.22 5.52
CA ILE A 118 -2.75 8.50 4.32
C ILE A 118 -1.29 8.78 4.71
N ARG A 119 -0.34 8.23 3.96
CA ARG A 119 1.08 8.57 4.05
C ARG A 119 1.63 8.95 2.68
N ILE A 120 2.43 10.01 2.64
CA ILE A 120 3.13 10.50 1.45
C ILE A 120 4.54 9.92 1.41
N GLU A 121 4.88 9.26 0.31
CA GLU A 121 6.21 8.69 0.04
C GLU A 121 7.04 9.60 -0.88
N GLU A 122 6.40 10.44 -1.69
CA GLU A 122 7.08 11.45 -2.52
C GLU A 122 6.14 12.63 -2.83
N GLY A 123 6.67 13.85 -2.85
CA GLY A 123 5.95 15.04 -3.27
C GLY A 123 5.39 15.85 -2.10
N GLN A 124 4.77 17.00 -2.42
CA GLN A 124 4.29 17.94 -1.41
C GLN A 124 2.92 18.50 -1.77
N GLY A 125 2.11 18.75 -0.75
CA GLY A 125 0.73 19.17 -0.91
C GLY A 125 0.20 19.98 0.27
N LEU A 126 -1.08 20.32 0.17
CA LEU A 126 -1.86 20.95 1.23
C LEU A 126 -3.03 20.03 1.57
N VAL A 127 -3.04 19.48 2.79
CA VAL A 127 -4.21 18.77 3.31
C VAL A 127 -5.16 19.76 3.94
N MET A 128 -6.45 19.57 3.70
CA MET A 128 -7.53 20.39 4.25
C MET A 128 -8.62 19.48 4.81
N MET A 129 -9.11 19.77 6.01
CA MET A 129 -10.16 18.99 6.67
C MET A 129 -11.14 19.87 7.45
N GLY A 130 -12.38 19.43 7.62
CA GLY A 130 -13.39 20.16 8.39
C GLY A 130 -14.67 19.36 8.67
N ASP A 131 -15.51 19.90 9.56
CA ASP A 131 -16.83 19.34 9.87
C ASP A 131 -17.87 19.62 8.78
N ARG A 132 -17.62 20.60 7.91
CA ARG A 132 -18.53 21.03 6.86
C ARG A 132 -17.80 21.15 5.52
N GLN A 133 -18.51 20.82 4.44
CA GLN A 133 -18.00 20.90 3.07
C GLN A 133 -17.52 22.31 2.70
N ASP A 134 -18.24 23.34 3.17
CA ASP A 134 -17.96 24.75 2.90
C ASP A 134 -16.98 25.39 3.90
N GLN A 135 -16.49 24.63 4.89
CA GLN A 135 -15.66 25.15 5.97
C GLN A 135 -14.57 24.17 6.43
N LEU A 136 -13.46 24.14 5.69
CA LEU A 136 -12.27 23.34 6.01
C LEU A 136 -11.34 24.09 6.97
N THR A 137 -11.59 23.92 8.28
CA THR A 137 -10.92 24.66 9.37
C THR A 137 -9.50 24.18 9.67
N PHE A 138 -9.17 22.95 9.31
CA PHE A 138 -7.82 22.40 9.43
C PHE A 138 -7.12 22.47 8.08
N GLN A 139 -5.95 23.11 8.02
CA GLN A 139 -5.12 23.14 6.82
C GLN A 139 -3.64 23.02 7.20
N ARG A 140 -2.91 22.12 6.55
CA ARG A 140 -1.47 21.91 6.82
C ARG A 140 -0.71 21.59 5.53
N PRO A 141 0.45 22.24 5.29
CA PRO A 141 1.38 21.76 4.28
C PRO A 141 1.91 20.38 4.72
N VAL A 142 2.03 19.48 3.77
CA VAL A 142 2.52 18.11 3.97
C VAL A 142 3.50 17.76 2.85
N SER A 143 4.44 16.87 3.13
CA SER A 143 5.48 16.44 2.19
C SER A 143 5.82 14.96 2.37
N ASP A 144 6.83 14.49 1.65
CA ASP A 144 7.55 13.25 1.91
C ASP A 144 7.69 12.99 3.43
N ASP A 145 7.44 11.74 3.83
CA ASP A 145 7.39 11.23 5.22
C ASP A 145 6.22 11.70 6.10
N PHE A 146 5.36 12.59 5.65
CA PHE A 146 4.17 12.96 6.41
C PHE A 146 3.08 11.88 6.31
N ALA A 147 2.39 11.68 7.42
CA ALA A 147 1.13 10.96 7.48
C ALA A 147 0.05 11.84 8.09
N PHE A 148 -1.19 11.60 7.70
CA PHE A 148 -2.36 12.23 8.30
C PHE A 148 -3.52 11.24 8.36
N ILE A 149 -4.40 11.49 9.34
CA ILE A 149 -5.56 10.65 9.64
C ILE A 149 -6.80 11.51 9.43
N ILE A 150 -7.76 10.94 8.73
CA ILE A 150 -9.06 11.52 8.47
C ILE A 150 -10.09 10.70 9.25
N PRO A 151 -10.62 11.24 10.36
CA PRO A 151 -11.69 10.59 11.09
C PRO A 151 -12.98 10.53 10.27
N ALA A 152 -13.79 9.50 10.51
CA ALA A 152 -15.11 9.34 9.92
C ALA A 152 -15.95 10.63 10.00
N GLY A 153 -16.58 10.98 8.89
CA GLY A 153 -17.46 12.14 8.74
C GLY A 153 -16.75 13.48 8.49
N LYS A 154 -15.42 13.54 8.53
CA LYS A 154 -14.70 14.77 8.16
C LYS A 154 -14.67 14.95 6.64
N TRP A 155 -15.07 16.14 6.19
CA TRP A 155 -14.80 16.59 4.83
C TRP A 155 -13.31 16.80 4.68
N HIS A 156 -12.72 16.30 3.60
CA HIS A 156 -11.28 16.35 3.40
C HIS A 156 -10.87 16.43 1.93
N ASN A 157 -9.70 16.99 1.68
CA ASN A 157 -9.04 16.98 0.38
C ASN A 157 -7.51 17.08 0.58
N LEU A 158 -6.75 16.60 -0.40
CA LEU A 158 -5.31 16.82 -0.55
C LEU A 158 -5.06 17.40 -1.94
N ILE A 159 -4.50 18.61 -1.98
CA ILE A 159 -4.10 19.28 -3.22
C ILE A 159 -2.59 19.15 -3.40
N ASN A 160 -2.14 18.75 -4.59
CA ASN A 160 -0.73 18.78 -4.95
C ASN A 160 -0.30 20.22 -5.27
N THR A 161 0.53 20.78 -4.38
CA THR A 161 1.09 22.13 -4.49
C THR A 161 2.56 22.12 -4.93
N GLY A 162 3.11 20.94 -5.21
CA GLY A 162 4.47 20.72 -5.67
C GLY A 162 4.65 20.82 -7.19
N ASN A 163 5.85 20.48 -7.64
CA ASN A 163 6.25 20.47 -9.06
C ASN A 163 6.43 19.04 -9.62
N ARG A 164 6.03 18.02 -8.86
CA ARG A 164 6.04 16.61 -9.26
C ARG A 164 4.77 15.92 -8.72
N PRO A 165 4.38 14.74 -9.24
CA PRO A 165 3.27 14.00 -8.68
C PRO A 165 3.46 13.69 -7.19
N ILE A 166 2.39 13.73 -6.40
CA ILE A 166 2.41 13.15 -5.06
C ILE A 166 2.24 11.64 -5.20
N LYS A 167 3.16 10.87 -4.61
CA LYS A 167 3.05 9.42 -4.45
C LYS A 167 2.64 9.13 -3.02
N LEU A 168 1.47 8.52 -2.84
CA LEU A 168 0.93 8.21 -1.53
C LEU A 168 0.27 6.84 -1.51
N TYR A 169 0.12 6.28 -0.32
CA TYR A 169 -0.80 5.19 -0.09
C TYR A 169 -1.85 5.59 0.94
N SER A 170 -3.03 4.99 0.81
CA SER A 170 -4.16 5.20 1.69
C SER A 170 -4.64 3.88 2.26
N ILE A 171 -5.00 3.88 3.54
CA ILE A 171 -5.63 2.76 4.24
C ILE A 171 -7.03 3.21 4.69
N TYR A 172 -8.06 2.53 4.22
CA TYR A 172 -9.44 2.70 4.65
C TYR A 172 -9.79 1.61 5.65
N ALA A 173 -10.54 1.93 6.70
CA ALA A 173 -11.04 0.96 7.67
C ALA A 173 -12.49 1.30 8.12
N PRO A 174 -13.52 0.55 7.68
CA PRO A 174 -13.52 -0.59 6.73
C PRO A 174 -13.13 -0.24 5.28
N PRO A 175 -13.00 -1.23 4.37
CA PRO A 175 -12.78 -1.01 2.93
C PRO A 175 -13.81 -0.06 2.29
N GLN A 176 -13.36 0.76 1.32
CA GLN A 176 -14.19 1.73 0.62
C GLN A 176 -14.51 1.33 -0.84
N HIS A 177 -13.54 0.78 -1.57
CA HIS A 177 -13.67 0.46 -2.98
C HIS A 177 -13.82 -1.05 -3.23
N PRO A 178 -14.38 -1.47 -4.37
CA PRO A 178 -14.36 -2.87 -4.79
C PRO A 178 -12.94 -3.47 -4.78
N HIS A 179 -12.86 -4.78 -4.56
CA HIS A 179 -11.61 -5.52 -4.69
C HIS A 179 -11.07 -5.40 -6.13
N GLY A 180 -9.78 -5.13 -6.28
CA GLY A 180 -9.14 -4.99 -7.59
C GLY A 180 -9.38 -3.66 -8.30
N THR A 181 -9.94 -2.64 -7.64
CA THR A 181 -10.16 -1.30 -8.23
C THR A 181 -8.86 -0.71 -8.79
N VAL A 182 -8.92 -0.26 -10.05
CA VAL A 182 -7.88 0.55 -10.68
C VAL A 182 -8.56 1.70 -11.42
N HIS A 183 -8.20 2.93 -11.07
CA HIS A 183 -8.58 4.14 -11.77
C HIS A 183 -7.28 4.77 -12.27
N GLU A 184 -7.03 4.72 -13.59
CA GLU A 184 -5.82 5.28 -14.17
C GLU A 184 -5.83 6.81 -14.05
N THR A 185 -7.01 7.43 -14.19
CA THR A 185 -7.19 8.87 -14.08
C THR A 185 -8.17 9.26 -12.97
N LYS A 186 -8.13 10.54 -12.57
CA LYS A 186 -9.14 11.12 -11.67
C LYS A 186 -10.54 11.04 -12.27
N ALA A 187 -10.66 11.23 -13.59
CA ALA A 187 -11.96 11.16 -14.28
C ALA A 187 -12.58 9.76 -14.15
N ASP A 188 -11.77 8.70 -14.28
CA ASP A 188 -12.24 7.32 -14.08
C ASP A 188 -12.73 7.11 -12.65
N ALA A 189 -12.03 7.68 -11.66
CA ALA A 189 -12.43 7.59 -10.26
C ALA A 189 -13.75 8.31 -9.97
N MET A 190 -13.92 9.53 -10.49
CA MET A 190 -15.16 10.29 -10.32
C MET A 190 -16.34 9.61 -11.03
N ALA A 191 -16.12 8.98 -12.18
CA ALA A 191 -17.16 8.24 -12.90
C ALA A 191 -17.62 6.96 -12.16
N ALA A 192 -16.76 6.37 -11.33
CA ALA A 192 -17.06 5.17 -10.56
C ALA A 192 -17.76 5.44 -9.22
N GLU A 193 -17.82 6.71 -8.77
CA GLU A 193 -18.43 7.14 -7.51
C GLU A 193 -19.89 7.64 -7.70
N HIS A 194 -20.51 7.39 -8.86
CA HIS A 194 -21.87 7.83 -9.21
C HIS A 194 -22.80 6.65 -9.54
#